data_AF-A0A497KMD1-F1
#
_entry.id   AF-A0A497KMD1-F1
#
_cell.length_a   1.000
_cell.length_b   1.000
_cell.length_c   1.000
_cell.angle_alpha   90.00
_cell.angle_beta   90.00
_cell.angle_gamma   90.00
#
_symmetry.space_group_name_H-M   'P 1'
#
loop_
_entity.id
_entity.type
_entity.pdbx_description
1 polymer ?
#
loop_
_entity_poly.entity_id
_entity_poly.type
_entity_poly.pdbx_seq_one_letter_code
_entity_poly.pdbx_strand_id
1 'polypeptide(L)'
;MREFWIKIDSSLSAEEKRRLVKKAAKLASAFLVEPDDVEMARENGAKIIVSASEAGDILLVDSSKAIKAAREKGKKTCVYVSVKNKGDENEIISAAEASADYVVADCPDWKVIPLENLIASIHGKTRLMALVSTMEEGKRLLKP
;
A
#
# COMPACT_ATOMS: atom_id res chain seq x y z
N MET A 1 -4.87 16.38 -1.95
CA MET A 1 -4.11 15.83 -3.10
C MET A 1 -4.38 14.33 -3.13
N ARG A 2 -4.69 13.73 -4.28
CA ARG A 2 -4.93 12.27 -4.38
C ARG A 2 -3.59 11.58 -4.61
N GLU A 3 -3.25 10.60 -3.77
CA GLU A 3 -2.04 9.78 -3.93
C GLU A 3 -2.38 8.56 -4.79
N PHE A 4 -1.54 8.25 -5.78
CA PHE A 4 -1.71 7.08 -6.65
C PHE A 4 -0.50 6.18 -6.52
N TRP A 5 -0.68 4.98 -5.98
CA TRP A 5 0.40 4.03 -5.75
C TRP A 5 0.25 2.84 -6.69
N ILE A 6 1.38 2.25 -7.09
CA ILE A 6 1.40 1.07 -7.95
C ILE A 6 2.09 -0.06 -7.22
N LYS A 7 1.37 -1.16 -7.03
CA LYS A 7 1.95 -2.43 -6.59
C LYS A 7 2.53 -3.15 -7.81
N ILE A 8 3.79 -3.51 -7.76
CA ILE A 8 4.43 -4.34 -8.78
C ILE A 8 4.28 -5.79 -8.35
N ASP A 9 3.66 -6.59 -9.21
CA ASP A 9 3.46 -8.00 -8.92
C ASP A 9 4.79 -8.77 -9.02
N SER A 10 5.05 -9.61 -8.02
CA SER A 10 6.31 -10.36 -7.92
C SER A 10 6.43 -11.43 -9.01
N SER A 11 5.31 -11.90 -9.57
CA SER A 11 5.25 -12.91 -10.63
C SER A 11 5.67 -12.41 -12.02
N LEU A 12 5.77 -11.09 -12.20
CA LEU A 12 6.19 -10.49 -13.49
C LEU A 12 7.68 -10.67 -13.75
N SER A 13 8.05 -10.74 -15.03
CA SER A 13 9.46 -10.77 -15.42
C SER A 13 10.15 -9.45 -15.09
N ALA A 14 11.45 -9.48 -14.80
CA ALA A 14 12.23 -8.28 -14.46
C ALA A 14 12.11 -7.16 -15.54
N GLU A 15 12.08 -7.53 -16.81
CA GLU A 15 11.88 -6.57 -17.91
C GLU A 15 10.50 -5.89 -17.86
N GLU A 16 9.45 -6.63 -17.52
CA GLU A 16 8.10 -6.10 -17.40
C GLU A 16 7.98 -5.15 -16.22
N LYS A 17 8.55 -5.54 -15.06
CA LYS A 17 8.61 -4.67 -13.87
C LYS A 17 9.28 -3.34 -14.20
N ARG A 18 10.46 -3.37 -14.84
CA ARG A 18 11.20 -2.18 -15.29
C ARG A 18 10.35 -1.30 -16.20
N ARG A 19 9.69 -1.91 -17.19
CA ARG A 19 8.83 -1.21 -18.15
C ARG A 19 7.65 -0.52 -17.47
N LEU A 20 7.03 -1.17 -16.48
CA LEU A 20 5.92 -0.62 -15.71
C LEU A 20 6.36 0.57 -14.86
N VAL A 21 7.42 0.42 -14.08
CA VAL A 21 7.96 1.51 -13.23
C VAL A 21 8.31 2.71 -14.10
N LYS A 22 9.07 2.50 -15.20
CA LYS A 22 9.49 3.59 -16.07
C LYS A 22 8.32 4.36 -16.70
N LYS A 23 7.27 3.65 -17.13
CA LYS A 23 6.08 4.29 -17.70
C LYS A 23 5.28 5.05 -16.65
N ALA A 24 5.17 4.49 -15.45
CA ALA A 24 4.32 5.04 -14.42
C ALA A 24 5.02 6.00 -13.45
N ALA A 25 6.35 6.11 -13.48
CA ALA A 25 7.14 6.95 -12.58
C ALA A 25 6.72 8.44 -12.59
N LYS A 26 6.15 8.90 -13.70
CA LYS A 26 5.63 10.28 -13.85
C LYS A 26 4.25 10.49 -13.25
N LEU A 27 3.47 9.42 -13.05
CA LEU A 27 2.08 9.46 -12.62
C LEU A 27 1.90 8.94 -11.19
N ALA A 28 2.61 7.87 -10.85
CA ALA A 28 2.56 7.26 -9.53
C ALA A 28 3.36 8.09 -8.52
N SER A 29 2.77 8.25 -7.34
CA SER A 29 3.38 8.90 -6.19
C SER A 29 4.33 7.95 -5.46
N ALA A 30 4.02 6.65 -5.43
CA ALA A 30 4.86 5.62 -4.84
C ALA A 30 4.70 4.24 -5.52
N PHE A 31 5.69 3.38 -5.33
CA PHE A 31 5.70 2.00 -5.84
C PHE A 31 5.86 1.02 -4.69
N LEU A 32 4.97 0.04 -4.60
CA LEU A 32 5.10 -1.08 -3.67
C LEU A 32 5.78 -2.24 -4.38
N VAL A 33 6.98 -2.61 -3.92
CA VAL A 33 7.86 -3.58 -4.58
C VAL A 33 8.50 -4.52 -3.56
N GLU A 34 8.85 -5.72 -4.02
CA GLU A 34 9.60 -6.67 -3.22
C GLU A 34 11.01 -6.15 -2.88
N PRO A 35 11.63 -6.61 -1.79
CA PRO A 35 12.98 -6.21 -1.37
C PRO A 35 14.03 -6.26 -2.50
N ASP A 36 14.00 -7.31 -3.31
CA ASP A 36 14.94 -7.53 -4.43
C ASP A 36 14.73 -6.55 -5.60
N ASP A 37 13.53 -5.95 -5.71
CA ASP A 37 13.16 -5.05 -6.81
C ASP A 37 13.37 -3.56 -6.46
N VAL A 38 13.81 -3.24 -5.23
CA VAL A 38 13.97 -1.84 -4.77
C VAL A 38 14.95 -1.06 -5.63
N GLU A 39 16.13 -1.63 -5.90
CA GLU A 39 17.15 -0.99 -6.72
C GLU A 39 16.64 -0.76 -8.15
N MET A 40 16.05 -1.80 -8.74
CA MET A 40 15.46 -1.75 -10.07
C MET A 40 14.40 -0.64 -10.17
N ALA A 41 13.50 -0.53 -9.18
CA ALA A 41 12.49 0.50 -9.17
C ALA A 41 13.11 1.91 -9.11
N ARG A 42 14.16 2.08 -8.27
CA ARG A 42 14.85 3.36 -8.11
C ARG A 42 15.58 3.79 -9.39
N GLU A 43 16.29 2.88 -10.04
CA GLU A 43 16.96 3.12 -11.32
C GLU A 43 15.98 3.49 -12.45
N ASN A 44 14.74 2.99 -12.38
CA ASN A 44 13.70 3.27 -13.37
C ASN A 44 12.82 4.48 -13.04
N GLY A 45 13.22 5.28 -12.03
CA GLY A 45 12.62 6.59 -11.75
C GLY A 45 11.54 6.60 -10.67
N ALA A 46 11.38 5.53 -9.88
CA ALA A 46 10.53 5.55 -8.71
C ALA A 46 11.05 6.58 -7.69
N LYS A 47 10.19 7.54 -7.33
CA LYS A 47 10.54 8.60 -6.35
C LYS A 47 10.40 8.14 -4.91
N ILE A 48 9.34 7.40 -4.63
CA ILE A 48 9.01 6.85 -3.31
C ILE A 48 8.81 5.35 -3.51
N ILE A 49 9.53 4.56 -2.72
CA ILE A 49 9.48 3.11 -2.76
C ILE A 49 8.96 2.59 -1.41
N VAL A 50 7.94 1.76 -1.47
CA VAL A 50 7.37 1.04 -0.33
C VAL A 50 7.85 -0.40 -0.42
N SER A 51 8.58 -0.86 0.59
CA SER A 51 9.11 -2.23 0.60
C SER A 51 9.34 -2.70 2.03
N ALA A 52 9.38 -4.01 2.23
CA ALA A 52 9.76 -4.61 3.51
C ALA A 52 11.27 -4.46 3.81
N SER A 53 12.06 -4.01 2.84
CA SER A 53 13.48 -3.70 2.99
C SER A 53 13.72 -2.32 3.60
N GLU A 54 14.80 -2.19 4.37
CA GLU A 54 15.26 -0.90 4.90
C GLU A 54 15.73 0.09 3.83
N ALA A 55 15.96 -0.37 2.59
CA ALA A 55 16.30 0.45 1.43
C ALA A 55 15.10 1.22 0.85
N GLY A 56 13.86 0.86 1.22
CA GLY A 56 12.66 1.58 0.85
C GLY A 56 12.51 2.90 1.62
N ASP A 57 11.81 3.87 1.03
CA ASP A 57 11.51 5.15 1.67
C ASP A 57 10.36 5.02 2.70
N ILE A 58 9.47 4.04 2.49
CA ILE A 58 8.39 3.67 3.41
C ILE A 58 8.53 2.18 3.73
N LEU A 59 8.60 1.85 5.02
CA LEU A 59 8.74 0.47 5.46
C LEU A 59 7.39 -0.24 5.44
N LEU A 60 7.29 -1.31 4.66
CA LEU A 60 6.16 -2.22 4.68
C LEU A 60 6.28 -3.13 5.92
N VAL A 61 5.26 -3.12 6.77
CA VAL A 61 5.23 -3.88 8.02
C VAL A 61 3.89 -4.59 8.18
N ASP A 62 3.92 -5.77 8.79
CA ASP A 62 2.75 -6.64 9.00
C ASP A 62 2.29 -6.67 10.48
N SER A 63 3.01 -6.03 11.40
CA SER A 63 2.71 -6.11 12.84
C SER A 63 2.77 -4.77 13.55
N SER A 64 1.88 -4.59 14.54
CA SER A 64 1.85 -3.40 15.41
C SER A 64 3.17 -3.13 16.13
N LYS A 65 3.94 -4.18 16.45
CA LYS A 65 5.29 -4.04 17.03
C LYS A 65 6.28 -3.43 16.03
N ALA A 66 6.24 -3.88 14.79
CA ALA A 66 7.10 -3.37 13.72
C ALA A 66 6.76 -1.91 13.38
N ILE A 67 5.47 -1.54 13.42
CA ILE A 67 5.02 -0.14 13.27
C ILE A 67 5.67 0.76 14.32
N LYS A 68 5.59 0.36 15.60
CA LYS A 68 6.21 1.12 16.71
C LYS A 68 7.72 1.24 16.56
N ALA A 69 8.41 0.13 16.27
CA ALA A 69 9.86 0.12 16.10
C ALA A 69 10.33 1.01 14.93
N ALA A 70 9.61 1.00 13.81
CA ALA A 70 9.93 1.86 12.67
C ALA A 70 9.68 3.35 12.98
N ARG A 71 8.64 3.64 13.76
CA ARG A 71 8.35 5.00 14.23
C ARG A 71 9.42 5.53 15.19
N GLU A 72 9.95 4.71 16.08
CA GLU A 72 11.08 5.08 16.95
C GLU A 72 12.33 5.45 16.12
N LYS A 73 12.50 4.84 14.95
CA LYS A 73 13.54 5.19 13.97
C LYS A 73 13.19 6.40 13.08
N GLY A 74 12.03 7.03 13.27
CA GLY A 74 11.54 8.14 12.45
C GLY A 74 11.21 7.77 11.00
N LYS A 75 11.02 6.48 10.69
CA LYS A 75 10.64 6.01 9.35
C LYS A 75 9.12 5.99 9.21
N LYS A 76 8.63 6.29 8.00
CA LYS A 76 7.22 6.12 7.64
C LYS A 76 6.88 4.65 7.49
N THR A 77 5.68 4.28 7.89
CA THR A 77 5.21 2.89 7.89
C THR A 77 4.00 2.71 6.99
N CYS A 78 3.96 1.58 6.30
CA CYS A 78 2.81 1.14 5.54
C CYS A 78 2.43 -0.27 5.96
N VAL A 79 1.14 -0.52 6.16
CA VAL A 79 0.60 -1.87 6.41
C VAL A 79 -0.19 -2.30 5.19
N TYR A 80 0.01 -3.54 4.75
CA TYR A 80 -0.81 -4.15 3.70
C TYR A 80 -1.70 -5.22 4.31
N VAL A 81 -3.02 -5.10 4.12
CA VAL A 81 -3.99 -6.07 4.62
C VAL A 81 -4.87 -6.53 3.48
N SER A 82 -4.94 -7.84 3.25
CA SER A 82 -5.89 -8.45 2.31
C SER A 82 -7.17 -8.79 3.07
N VAL A 83 -8.22 -8.03 2.80
CA VAL A 83 -9.50 -8.09 3.52
C VAL A 83 -10.44 -9.03 2.79
N LYS A 84 -10.61 -10.24 3.33
CA LYS A 84 -11.47 -11.29 2.77
C LYS A 84 -12.67 -11.58 3.65
N ASN A 85 -12.56 -11.34 4.96
CA ASN A 85 -13.58 -11.58 5.97
C ASN A 85 -13.54 -10.51 7.09
N LYS A 86 -14.56 -10.49 7.95
CA LYS A 86 -14.68 -9.51 9.04
C LYS A 86 -13.53 -9.54 10.06
N GLY A 87 -12.87 -10.68 10.22
CA GLY A 87 -11.71 -10.83 11.10
C GLY A 87 -10.51 -10.01 10.63
N ASP A 88 -10.35 -9.87 9.32
CA ASP A 88 -9.25 -9.10 8.71
C ASP A 88 -9.42 -7.57 8.95
N GLU A 89 -10.64 -7.09 9.20
CA GLU A 89 -10.91 -5.70 9.59
C GLU A 89 -10.16 -5.32 10.88
N ASN A 90 -9.96 -6.28 11.78
CA ASN A 90 -9.28 -6.05 13.04
C ASN A 90 -7.78 -5.77 12.86
N GLU A 91 -7.15 -6.29 11.79
CA GLU A 91 -5.77 -5.96 11.45
C GLU A 91 -5.64 -4.50 11.01
N ILE A 92 -6.60 -4.01 10.21
CA ILE A 92 -6.66 -2.61 9.78
C ILE A 92 -6.84 -1.69 10.99
N ILE A 93 -7.74 -2.04 11.92
CA ILE A 93 -7.95 -1.28 13.15
C ILE A 93 -6.67 -1.27 13.99
N SER A 94 -6.05 -2.43 14.20
CA SER A 94 -4.81 -2.56 14.97
C SER A 94 -3.67 -1.74 14.37
N ALA A 95 -3.54 -1.71 13.03
CA ALA A 95 -2.57 -0.89 12.33
C ALA A 95 -2.85 0.62 12.53
N ALA A 96 -4.11 1.02 12.45
CA ALA A 96 -4.52 2.40 12.70
C ALA A 96 -4.28 2.83 14.15
N GLU A 97 -4.58 1.97 15.13
CA GLU A 97 -4.32 2.22 16.55
C GLU A 97 -2.81 2.28 16.87
N ALA A 98 -2.01 1.49 16.18
CA ALA A 98 -0.56 1.58 16.22
C ALA A 98 0.01 2.86 15.56
N SER A 99 -0.86 3.72 15.00
CA SER A 99 -0.50 4.93 14.26
C SER A 99 0.36 4.67 13.02
N ALA A 100 0.02 3.65 12.23
CA ALA A 100 0.61 3.51 10.90
C ALA A 100 0.36 4.78 10.05
N ASP A 101 1.34 5.21 9.26
CA ASP A 101 1.15 6.35 8.37
C ASP A 101 0.19 6.01 7.22
N TYR A 102 0.31 4.80 6.69
CA TYR A 102 -0.47 4.28 5.58
C TYR A 102 -1.00 2.87 5.87
N VAL A 103 -2.24 2.61 5.46
CA VAL A 103 -2.82 1.27 5.44
C VAL A 103 -3.37 1.02 4.04
N VAL A 104 -2.87 -0.02 3.37
CA VAL A 104 -3.35 -0.50 2.08
C VAL A 104 -4.31 -1.65 2.35
N ALA A 105 -5.59 -1.42 2.07
CA ALA A 105 -6.62 -2.44 2.10
C ALA A 105 -6.81 -3.02 0.69
N ASP A 106 -6.46 -4.30 0.55
CA ASP A 106 -6.72 -5.11 -0.63
C ASP A 106 -8.04 -5.86 -0.43
N CYS A 107 -9.12 -5.33 -1.03
CA CYS A 107 -10.47 -5.86 -0.93
C CYS A 107 -10.88 -6.54 -2.25
N PRO A 108 -10.48 -7.80 -2.52
CA PRO A 108 -10.84 -8.50 -3.74
C PRO A 108 -12.36 -8.66 -3.91
N ASP A 109 -13.09 -8.77 -2.79
CA ASP A 109 -14.55 -8.90 -2.75
C ASP A 109 -15.18 -7.79 -1.90
N TRP A 110 -15.06 -6.53 -2.36
CA TRP A 110 -15.64 -5.35 -1.69
C TRP A 110 -17.16 -5.42 -1.45
N LYS A 111 -17.87 -6.33 -2.13
CA LYS A 111 -19.29 -6.60 -1.87
C LYS A 111 -19.51 -7.31 -0.52
N VAL A 112 -18.52 -8.06 -0.05
CA VAL A 112 -18.58 -8.80 1.21
C VAL A 112 -18.26 -7.87 2.39
N ILE A 113 -17.35 -6.91 2.21
CA ILE A 113 -16.97 -5.90 3.21
C ILE A 113 -16.99 -4.51 2.56
N PRO A 114 -18.00 -3.67 2.86
CA PRO A 114 -18.05 -2.34 2.30
C PRO A 114 -16.87 -1.50 2.80
N LEU A 115 -16.16 -0.86 1.87
CA LEU A 115 -15.04 0.04 2.18
C LEU A 115 -15.45 1.15 3.16
N GLU A 116 -16.71 1.57 3.17
CA GLU A 116 -17.27 2.54 4.14
C GLU A 116 -17.08 2.08 5.60
N ASN A 117 -17.25 0.79 5.90
CA ASN A 117 -17.06 0.28 7.26
C ASN A 117 -15.59 0.40 7.69
N LEU A 118 -14.66 0.10 6.77
CA LEU A 118 -13.23 0.25 7.01
C LEU A 118 -12.86 1.72 7.22
N ILE A 119 -13.36 2.61 6.35
CA ILE A 119 -13.13 4.06 6.44
C ILE A 119 -13.65 4.61 7.77
N ALA A 120 -14.83 4.17 8.22
CA ALA A 120 -15.41 4.60 9.50
C ALA A 120 -14.54 4.14 10.69
N SER A 121 -14.02 2.92 10.65
CA SER A 121 -13.25 2.33 11.76
C SER A 121 -11.89 3.03 11.99
N ILE A 122 -11.31 3.61 10.94
CA ILE A 122 -9.98 4.26 10.97
C ILE A 122 -10.05 5.79 10.84
N HIS A 123 -11.25 6.36 10.80
CA HIS A 123 -11.47 7.77 10.47
C HIS A 123 -10.59 8.69 11.34
N GLY A 124 -9.75 9.51 10.68
CA GLY A 124 -8.86 10.47 11.34
C GLY A 124 -7.59 9.90 11.99
N LYS A 125 -7.37 8.57 11.95
CA LYS A 125 -6.20 7.91 12.58
C LYS A 125 -5.05 7.63 11.61
N THR A 126 -5.36 7.25 10.37
CA THR A 126 -4.36 6.85 9.35
C THR A 126 -4.85 7.15 7.93
N ARG A 127 -3.95 7.09 6.95
CA ARG A 127 -4.32 7.18 5.53
C ARG A 127 -4.67 5.81 4.98
N LEU A 128 -5.94 5.61 4.62
CA LEU A 128 -6.39 4.41 3.92
C LEU A 128 -6.15 4.51 2.42
N MET A 129 -5.58 3.46 1.86
CA MET A 129 -5.44 3.24 0.43
C MET A 129 -6.21 1.99 0.05
N ALA A 130 -7.08 2.07 -0.95
CA ALA A 130 -7.74 0.89 -1.51
C ALA A 130 -6.89 0.37 -2.68
N LEU A 131 -6.49 -0.90 -2.62
CA LEU A 131 -5.89 -1.57 -3.76
C LEU A 131 -7.00 -1.94 -4.77
N VAL A 132 -6.76 -1.66 -6.03
CA VAL A 132 -7.62 -2.07 -7.14
C VAL A 132 -6.81 -2.81 -8.18
N SER A 133 -7.35 -3.93 -8.65
CA SER A 133 -6.70 -4.76 -9.67
C SER A 133 -6.94 -4.22 -11.08
N THR A 134 -8.06 -3.52 -11.29
CA THR A 134 -8.47 -3.03 -12.61
C THR A 134 -8.80 -1.54 -12.61
N MET A 135 -8.53 -0.86 -13.73
CA MET A 135 -8.95 0.54 -13.94
C MET A 135 -10.46 0.73 -13.76
N GLU A 136 -11.28 -0.24 -14.20
CA GLU A 136 -12.73 -0.18 -14.06
C GLU A 136 -13.18 -0.16 -12.59
N GLU A 137 -12.52 -0.92 -11.73
CA GLU A 137 -12.76 -0.93 -10.28
C GLU A 137 -12.35 0.41 -9.67
N GLY A 138 -11.15 0.89 -10.01
CA GLY A 138 -10.70 2.23 -9.60
C GLY A 138 -11.69 3.32 -10.01
N LYS A 139 -12.21 3.28 -11.25
CA LYS A 139 -13.24 4.22 -11.72
C LYS A 139 -14.55 4.09 -10.95
N ARG A 140 -14.97 2.88 -10.57
CA ARG A 140 -16.18 2.67 -9.76
C ARG A 140 -16.03 3.26 -8.36
N LEU A 141 -14.87 3.09 -7.72
CA LEU A 141 -14.57 3.63 -6.40
C LEU A 141 -14.35 5.15 -6.38
N LEU A 142 -13.94 5.73 -7.52
CA LEU A 142 -13.69 7.17 -7.67
C LEU A 142 -14.94 7.98 -8.05
N LYS A 143 -16.07 7.33 -8.34
CA LYS A 143 -17.30 8.05 -8.65
C LYS A 143 -17.88 8.66 -7.36
N PRO A 144 -18.18 9.97 -7.36
CA PRO A 144 -18.78 10.66 -6.21
C PRO A 144 -20.21 10.19 -5.93
#